data_AF-A0A2K6KJI8-F1
#
_entry.id   AF-A0A2K6KJI8-F1
#
_cell.length_a   1.000
_cell.length_b   1.000
_cell.length_c   1.000
_cell.angle_alpha   90.00
_cell.angle_beta   90.00
_cell.angle_gamma   90.00
#
_symmetry.space_group_name_H-M   'P 1'
#
loop_
_entity.id
_entity.type
_entity.pdbx_description
1 polymer ?
#
loop_
_entity_poly.entity_id
_entity_poly.type
_entity_poly.pdbx_seq_one_letter_code
_entity_poly.pdbx_strand_id
1 'polypeptide(L)'
;MFCVTPPELETKMNITKGGLVLFSANSNSSCMELSKKIAERLGVEMGKVQVYQEPNRETRVQIQESVRGKDVFIIQTVSKDVNTTIMELLIMVYACKTSCAKSIIGVIPYFPYSKQCKMRKRGSIVSKLLASMMCKAGLTHLITMDLHQKEIQGFFNIPVDNLRASPFLLQYIQEEIPDYRNAVIVAKSPASAKRAQSFAERLRLGIAVIHGEAQDAESDLVDGRHSPPMVRSVAAIHPSLEIPMLIPKEKPPITVVGDVGGRIAIIVVVVTNTIPHEVQKLQCPKIKTVDISMILSEAIRRIHNGESMSYLFRNIGLDD
;
A
#
# COMPACT_ATOMS: atom_id res chain seq x y z
N MET A 1 35.71 28.57 -20.37
CA MET A 1 35.07 29.44 -19.36
C MET A 1 33.63 29.61 -19.80
N PHE A 2 32.58 29.10 -19.17
CA PHE A 2 32.39 28.46 -17.87
C PHE A 2 31.39 27.31 -18.06
N CYS A 3 31.74 26.09 -17.65
CA CYS A 3 30.76 25.04 -17.40
C CYS A 3 30.05 25.42 -16.10
N VAL A 4 28.75 25.67 -16.16
CA VAL A 4 27.91 25.76 -14.97
C VAL A 4 27.31 24.38 -14.76
N THR A 5 27.93 23.62 -13.87
CA THR A 5 27.37 22.40 -13.30
C THR A 5 26.08 22.75 -12.54
N PRO A 6 24.98 21.99 -12.71
CA PRO A 6 23.78 22.20 -11.90
C PRO A 6 24.10 21.90 -10.41
N PRO A 7 23.48 22.61 -9.45
CA PRO A 7 23.75 22.38 -8.04
C PRO A 7 23.11 21.06 -7.62
N GLU A 8 23.94 20.05 -7.35
CA GLU A 8 23.56 18.91 -6.51
C GLU A 8 23.36 19.44 -5.09
N LEU A 9 22.11 19.76 -4.74
CA LEU A 9 21.73 20.06 -3.37
C LEU A 9 20.99 18.86 -2.79
N GLU A 10 21.75 17.81 -2.42
CA GLU A 10 21.26 16.79 -1.50
C GLU A 10 21.10 17.43 -0.12
N THR A 11 19.88 17.86 0.20
CA THR A 11 19.52 18.39 1.52
C THR A 11 19.51 17.22 2.52
N LYS A 12 20.68 16.91 3.11
CA LYS A 12 20.76 15.96 4.24
C LYS A 12 19.92 16.50 5.39
N MET A 13 18.83 15.81 5.71
CA MET A 13 17.93 16.18 6.80
C MET A 13 18.63 15.93 8.15
N ASN A 14 19.16 16.98 8.79
CA ASN A 14 19.84 16.87 10.08
C ASN A 14 18.84 16.49 11.20
N ILE A 15 18.92 15.26 11.69
CA ILE A 15 18.20 14.80 12.90
C ILE A 15 18.98 15.27 14.14
N THR A 16 18.47 16.29 14.83
CA THR A 16 19.10 16.95 15.98
C THR A 16 18.80 16.31 17.35
N LYS A 17 18.22 15.11 17.40
CA LYS A 17 18.00 14.38 18.67
C LYS A 17 18.44 12.92 18.56
N GLY A 18 19.49 12.56 19.29
CA GLY A 18 19.86 11.17 19.51
C GLY A 18 18.70 10.37 20.08
N GLY A 19 18.55 9.12 19.64
CA GLY A 19 17.51 8.21 20.11
C GLY A 19 16.64 7.57 19.03
N LEU A 20 16.79 7.95 17.76
CA LEU A 20 16.13 7.29 16.63
C LEU A 20 16.90 6.04 16.18
N VAL A 21 16.19 4.94 15.92
CA VAL A 21 16.76 3.73 15.29
C VAL A 21 15.86 3.27 14.15
N LEU A 22 16.43 3.00 12.98
CA LEU A 22 15.72 2.43 11.84
C LEU A 22 16.06 0.95 11.70
N PHE A 23 15.05 0.08 11.62
CA PHE A 23 15.24 -1.32 11.21
C PHE A 23 14.47 -1.62 9.94
N SER A 24 14.97 -2.59 9.18
CA SER A 24 14.24 -3.23 8.10
C SER A 24 13.82 -4.61 8.58
N ALA A 25 12.52 -4.92 8.56
CA ALA A 25 12.03 -6.25 8.92
C ALA A 25 12.09 -7.26 7.78
N ASN A 26 12.47 -6.83 6.58
CA ASN A 26 12.57 -7.70 5.41
C ASN A 26 13.81 -8.61 5.46
N SER A 27 13.65 -9.90 5.13
CA SER A 27 14.75 -10.87 4.97
C SER A 27 15.41 -10.86 3.58
N ASN A 28 14.75 -10.30 2.56
CA ASN A 28 15.26 -10.27 1.19
C ASN A 28 15.87 -8.91 0.83
N SER A 29 17.05 -8.91 0.19
CA SER A 29 17.77 -7.69 -0.21
C SER A 29 16.93 -6.74 -1.09
N SER A 30 16.16 -7.26 -2.05
CA SER A 30 15.28 -6.44 -2.91
C SER A 30 14.18 -5.70 -2.15
N CYS A 31 13.77 -6.22 -0.98
CA CYS A 31 12.76 -5.62 -0.13
C CYS A 31 13.35 -4.57 0.83
N MET A 32 14.68 -4.50 0.95
CA MET A 32 15.40 -3.52 1.77
C MET A 32 15.73 -2.22 1.03
N GLU A 33 15.48 -2.15 -0.28
CA GLU A 33 15.85 -0.96 -1.07
C GLU A 33 15.16 0.32 -0.58
N LEU A 34 13.87 0.23 -0.24
CA LEU A 34 13.16 1.39 0.29
C LEU A 34 13.68 1.82 1.66
N SER A 35 14.03 0.87 2.54
CA SER A 35 14.54 1.20 3.87
C SER A 35 15.92 1.85 3.81
N LYS A 36 16.80 1.39 2.91
CA LYS A 36 18.10 2.03 2.63
C LYS A 36 17.93 3.48 2.15
N LYS A 37 17.04 3.72 1.17
CA LYS A 37 16.77 5.07 0.66
C LYS A 37 16.24 6.02 1.73
N ILE A 38 15.37 5.53 2.60
CA ILE A 38 14.86 6.31 3.74
C ILE A 38 15.99 6.66 4.71
N ALA A 39 16.87 5.70 5.01
CA ALA A 39 18.02 5.91 5.89
C ALA A 39 19.03 6.92 5.32
N GLU A 40 19.31 6.82 4.02
CA GLU A 40 20.17 7.75 3.28
C GLU A 40 19.63 9.18 3.33
N ARG A 41 18.33 9.39 3.06
CA ARG A 41 17.69 10.71 3.13
C ARG A 41 17.70 11.31 4.53
N LEU A 42 17.55 10.46 5.56
CA LEU A 42 17.61 10.87 6.96
C LEU A 42 19.05 11.06 7.47
N GLY A 43 20.05 10.68 6.69
CA GLY A 43 21.46 10.73 7.10
C GLY A 43 21.78 9.81 8.29
N VAL A 44 21.07 8.67 8.41
CA VAL A 44 21.26 7.72 9.52
C VAL A 44 21.64 6.34 9.00
N GLU A 45 22.35 5.57 9.82
CA GLU A 45 22.64 4.17 9.52
C GLU A 45 21.46 3.27 9.86
N MET A 46 21.29 2.20 9.09
CA MET A 46 20.35 1.14 9.41
C MET A 46 20.83 0.36 10.63
N GLY A 47 19.92 0.08 11.55
CA GLY A 47 20.20 -0.70 12.75
C GLY A 47 20.56 -2.15 12.41
N LYS A 48 21.42 -2.73 13.23
CA LYS A 48 21.96 -4.09 13.04
C LYS A 48 20.92 -5.12 13.46
N VAL A 49 20.38 -5.84 12.47
CA VAL A 49 19.39 -6.89 12.68
C VAL A 49 19.62 -8.04 11.72
N GLN A 50 19.41 -9.26 12.21
CA GLN A 50 19.37 -10.45 11.38
C GLN A 50 17.92 -10.94 11.31
N VAL A 51 17.40 -11.06 10.09
CA VAL A 51 16.08 -11.64 9.80
C VAL A 51 16.28 -12.78 8.82
N TYR A 52 15.96 -13.99 9.24
CA TYR A 52 16.13 -15.18 8.42
C TYR A 52 15.08 -16.24 8.73
N GLN A 53 14.95 -17.24 7.85
CA GLN A 53 14.11 -18.40 8.07
C GLN A 53 14.98 -19.61 8.44
N GLU A 54 14.53 -20.33 9.46
CA GLU A 54 15.09 -21.62 9.83
C GLU A 54 14.71 -22.70 8.78
N PRO A 55 15.39 -23.86 8.75
CA PRO A 55 15.07 -24.94 7.82
C PRO A 55 13.61 -25.44 7.89
N ASN A 56 12.96 -25.27 9.04
CA ASN A 56 11.54 -25.59 9.26
C ASN A 56 10.57 -24.47 8.82
N ARG A 57 11.08 -23.40 8.19
CA ARG A 57 10.36 -22.19 7.74
C ARG A 57 9.88 -21.26 8.86
N GLU A 58 10.29 -21.49 10.10
CA GLU A 58 10.05 -20.52 11.17
C GLU A 58 10.91 -19.27 10.95
N THR A 59 10.33 -18.11 11.23
CA THR A 59 11.03 -16.84 11.10
C THR A 59 11.78 -16.55 12.40
N ARG A 60 13.05 -16.16 12.29
CA ARG A 60 13.84 -15.62 13.41
C ARG A 60 14.28 -14.20 13.14
N VAL A 61 14.20 -13.40 14.19
CA VAL A 61 14.66 -12.01 14.22
C VAL A 61 15.60 -11.85 15.41
N GLN A 62 16.81 -11.34 15.16
CA GLN A 62 17.79 -11.04 16.19
C GLN A 62 18.27 -9.59 16.05
N ILE A 63 17.90 -8.75 17.00
CA ILE A 63 18.37 -7.37 17.11
C ILE A 63 19.76 -7.40 17.75
N GLN A 64 20.77 -6.83 17.07
CA GLN A 64 22.17 -6.89 17.46
C GLN A 64 22.68 -5.60 18.13
N GLU A 65 21.76 -4.74 18.55
CA GLU A 65 22.06 -3.49 19.25
C GLU A 65 21.01 -3.15 20.30
N SER A 66 21.37 -2.26 21.24
CA SER A 66 20.42 -1.83 22.27
C SER A 66 19.39 -0.84 21.73
N VAL A 67 18.11 -1.15 21.95
CA VAL A 67 16.96 -0.31 21.60
C VAL A 67 16.25 0.28 22.83
N ARG A 68 16.80 0.06 24.04
CA ARG A 68 16.19 0.50 25.30
C ARG A 68 16.01 2.02 25.34
N GLY A 69 14.79 2.46 25.59
CA GLY A 69 14.46 3.89 25.70
C GLY A 69 14.54 4.68 24.39
N LYS A 70 14.81 4.00 23.27
CA LYS A 70 14.91 4.61 21.94
C LYS A 70 13.57 4.62 21.21
N ASP A 71 13.42 5.54 20.28
CA ASP A 71 12.29 5.63 19.37
C ASP A 71 12.64 4.80 18.11
N VAL A 72 11.99 3.65 17.95
CA VAL A 72 12.32 2.65 16.93
C VAL A 72 11.32 2.71 15.79
N PHE A 73 11.82 2.82 14.56
CA PHE A 73 11.03 2.76 13.33
C PHE A 73 11.35 1.47 12.59
N ILE A 74 10.36 0.61 12.40
CA ILE A 74 10.48 -0.65 11.68
C ILE A 74 9.85 -0.50 10.31
N ILE A 75 10.69 -0.48 9.28
CA ILE A 75 10.28 -0.38 7.88
C ILE A 75 10.00 -1.80 7.37
N GLN A 76 8.79 -2.01 6.86
CA GLN A 76 8.39 -3.29 6.29
C GLN A 76 7.69 -3.09 4.94
N THR A 77 8.34 -3.55 3.89
CA THR A 77 7.70 -3.73 2.56
C THR A 77 7.15 -5.14 2.43
N VAL A 78 6.19 -5.36 1.52
CA VAL A 78 5.56 -6.66 1.34
C VAL A 78 6.26 -7.46 0.26
N SER A 79 6.79 -8.63 0.62
CA SER A 79 7.41 -9.56 -0.31
C SER A 79 6.35 -10.44 -1.01
N LYS A 80 6.79 -11.39 -1.85
CA LYS A 80 5.89 -12.38 -2.46
C LYS A 80 5.17 -13.24 -1.40
N ASP A 81 5.83 -13.51 -0.27
CA ASP A 81 5.22 -14.21 0.86
C ASP A 81 4.73 -13.19 1.90
N VAL A 82 3.45 -12.82 1.77
CA VAL A 82 2.80 -11.86 2.65
C VAL A 82 2.72 -12.36 4.09
N ASN A 83 2.57 -13.67 4.31
CA ASN A 83 2.40 -14.22 5.65
C ASN A 83 3.73 -14.22 6.41
N THR A 84 4.82 -14.63 5.74
CA THR A 84 6.16 -14.46 6.30
C THR A 84 6.45 -13.00 6.61
N THR A 85 6.15 -12.08 5.69
CA THR A 85 6.35 -10.63 5.91
C THR A 85 5.64 -10.16 7.18
N ILE A 86 4.41 -10.62 7.42
CA ILE A 86 3.65 -10.28 8.63
C ILE A 86 4.34 -10.86 9.86
N MET A 87 4.79 -12.11 9.83
CA MET A 87 5.47 -12.73 10.97
C MET A 87 6.82 -12.06 11.29
N GLU A 88 7.62 -11.74 10.28
CA GLU A 88 8.88 -10.98 10.43
C GLU A 88 8.63 -9.65 11.17
N LEU A 89 7.61 -8.91 10.74
CA LEU A 89 7.23 -7.64 11.36
C LEU A 89 6.77 -7.84 12.81
N LEU A 90 5.85 -8.78 13.06
CA LEU A 90 5.29 -9.00 14.40
C LEU A 90 6.37 -9.45 15.40
N ILE A 91 7.27 -10.34 14.98
CA ILE A 91 8.39 -10.82 15.81
C ILE A 91 9.35 -9.66 16.08
N MET A 92 9.69 -8.83 15.09
CA MET A 92 10.58 -7.68 15.29
C MET A 92 9.97 -6.63 16.23
N VAL A 93 8.69 -6.32 16.07
CA VAL A 93 7.95 -5.41 16.97
C VAL A 93 7.96 -5.97 18.39
N TYR A 94 7.68 -7.27 18.56
CA TYR A 94 7.67 -7.91 19.87
C TYR A 94 9.06 -7.96 20.51
N ALA A 95 10.12 -8.18 19.72
CA ALA A 95 11.50 -8.11 20.19
C ALA A 95 11.85 -6.70 20.68
N CYS A 96 11.52 -5.65 19.93
CA CYS A 96 11.74 -4.26 20.34
C CYS A 96 10.98 -3.92 21.63
N LYS A 97 9.74 -4.40 21.77
CA LYS A 97 8.93 -4.22 22.98
C LYS A 97 9.59 -4.88 24.19
N THR A 98 10.01 -6.13 24.03
CA THR A 98 10.69 -6.91 25.09
C THR A 98 12.01 -6.25 25.50
N SER A 99 12.71 -5.62 24.56
CA SER A 99 13.93 -4.84 24.80
C SER A 99 13.68 -3.41 25.32
N CYS A 100 12.45 -3.09 25.75
CA CYS A 100 12.06 -1.82 26.36
C CYS A 100 12.29 -0.59 25.45
N ALA A 101 12.01 -0.71 24.15
CA ALA A 101 11.90 0.46 23.27
C ALA A 101 10.86 1.46 23.82
N LYS A 102 11.13 2.76 23.69
CA LYS A 102 10.23 3.83 24.17
C LYS A 102 8.99 3.94 23.29
N SER A 103 9.20 3.95 21.97
CA SER A 103 8.14 3.87 20.97
C SER A 103 8.54 2.93 19.86
N ILE A 104 7.57 2.22 19.29
CA ILE A 104 7.75 1.31 18.17
C ILE A 104 6.79 1.73 17.07
N ILE A 105 7.32 2.35 16.03
CA ILE A 105 6.59 2.90 14.90
C ILE A 105 6.74 1.94 13.73
N GLY A 106 5.62 1.43 13.21
CA GLY A 106 5.61 0.60 12.01
C GLY A 106 5.54 1.50 10.79
N VAL A 107 6.52 1.42 9.90
CA VAL A 107 6.50 2.10 8.60
C VAL A 107 6.16 1.05 7.56
N ILE A 108 4.88 0.97 7.18
CA ILE A 108 4.32 -0.08 6.33
C ILE A 108 3.67 0.59 5.12
N PRO A 109 4.46 0.87 4.06
CA PRO A 109 4.00 1.69 2.94
C PRO A 109 2.79 1.07 2.24
N TYR A 110 2.78 -0.25 2.05
CA TYR A 110 1.62 -1.01 1.59
C TYR A 110 1.07 -1.90 2.70
N PHE A 111 -0.11 -1.57 3.21
CA PHE A 111 -0.74 -2.35 4.27
C PHE A 111 -1.31 -3.69 3.73
N PRO A 112 -0.79 -4.86 4.17
CA PRO A 112 -1.25 -6.15 3.66
C PRO A 112 -2.66 -6.46 4.15
N TYR A 113 -3.36 -7.35 3.43
CA TYR A 113 -4.77 -7.69 3.69
C TYR A 113 -5.76 -6.51 3.65
N SER A 114 -5.34 -5.32 3.24
CA SER A 114 -6.18 -4.11 3.19
C SER A 114 -7.42 -4.24 2.28
N LYS A 115 -7.37 -5.09 1.26
CA LYS A 115 -8.55 -5.42 0.42
C LYS A 115 -9.62 -6.22 1.19
N GLN A 116 -9.23 -6.96 2.22
CA GLN A 116 -10.11 -7.74 3.11
C GLN A 116 -10.56 -6.90 4.33
N CYS A 117 -10.95 -5.64 4.08
CA CYS A 117 -11.41 -4.68 5.10
C CYS A 117 -12.93 -4.67 5.29
N LYS A 118 -13.68 -5.44 4.49
CA LYS A 118 -15.14 -5.59 4.60
C LYS A 118 -15.47 -7.07 4.71
N MET A 119 -16.40 -7.40 5.60
CA MET A 119 -16.91 -8.75 5.71
C MET A 119 -17.63 -9.11 4.42
N ARG A 120 -17.22 -10.21 3.78
CA ARG A 120 -17.90 -10.79 2.62
C ARG A 120 -18.51 -12.10 3.08
N LYS A 121 -19.80 -12.32 2.83
CA LYS A 121 -20.45 -13.63 3.02
C LYS A 121 -20.27 -14.14 4.47
N ARG A 122 -20.01 -15.43 4.65
CA ARG A 122 -19.54 -16.05 5.91
C ARG A 122 -18.02 -15.90 6.10
N GLY A 123 -17.50 -14.69 5.94
CA GLY A 123 -16.07 -14.37 6.04
C GLY A 123 -15.72 -13.55 7.27
N SER A 124 -14.46 -13.13 7.34
CA SER A 124 -13.92 -12.28 8.41
C SER A 124 -13.36 -10.97 7.85
N ILE A 125 -13.17 -9.98 8.73
CA ILE A 125 -12.45 -8.74 8.39
C ILE A 125 -10.98 -8.94 8.77
N VAL A 126 -10.23 -9.60 7.89
CA VAL A 126 -8.82 -9.97 8.16
C VAL A 126 -7.94 -8.74 8.36
N SER A 127 -8.23 -7.63 7.67
CA SER A 127 -7.53 -6.36 7.90
C SER A 127 -7.63 -5.88 9.36
N LYS A 128 -8.78 -6.10 10.03
CA LYS A 128 -8.97 -5.78 11.45
C LYS A 128 -8.24 -6.76 12.37
N LEU A 129 -8.23 -8.06 12.03
CA LEU A 129 -7.44 -9.06 12.74
C LEU A 129 -5.95 -8.68 12.73
N LEU A 130 -5.42 -8.35 11.55
CA LEU A 130 -4.02 -7.95 11.38
C LEU A 130 -3.69 -6.69 12.19
N ALA A 131 -4.53 -5.66 12.11
CA ALA A 131 -4.35 -4.45 12.93
C ALA A 131 -4.28 -4.79 14.43
N SER A 132 -5.17 -5.68 14.89
CA SER A 132 -5.23 -6.11 16.29
C SER A 132 -3.98 -6.89 16.72
N MET A 133 -3.46 -7.75 15.85
CA MET A 133 -2.21 -8.48 16.07
C MET A 133 -1.01 -7.54 16.18
N MET A 134 -0.92 -6.53 15.31
CA MET A 134 0.17 -5.55 15.34
C MET A 134 0.14 -4.70 16.61
N CYS A 135 -1.04 -4.21 17.00
CA CYS A 135 -1.24 -3.51 18.26
C CYS A 135 -0.87 -4.40 19.46
N LYS A 136 -1.27 -5.69 19.43
CA LYS A 136 -0.97 -6.63 20.52
C LYS A 136 0.53 -6.94 20.62
N ALA A 137 1.22 -7.07 19.48
CA ALA A 137 2.66 -7.29 19.43
C ALA A 137 3.43 -6.14 20.09
N GLY A 138 2.91 -4.91 20.05
CA GLY A 138 3.54 -3.77 20.70
C GLY A 138 3.66 -2.51 19.86
N LEU A 139 3.04 -2.48 18.68
CA LEU A 139 3.11 -1.30 17.84
C LEU A 139 2.45 -0.11 18.54
N THR A 140 3.11 1.05 18.51
CA THR A 140 2.66 2.28 19.19
C THR A 140 2.16 3.35 18.23
N HIS A 141 2.61 3.30 16.98
CA HIS A 141 2.19 4.19 15.89
C HIS A 141 2.37 3.44 14.56
N LEU A 142 1.49 3.68 13.59
CA LEU A 142 1.63 3.20 12.22
C LEU A 142 1.77 4.38 11.23
N ILE A 143 2.79 4.36 10.39
CA ILE A 143 2.89 5.14 9.16
C ILE A 143 2.57 4.20 7.99
N THR A 144 1.63 4.58 7.14
CA THR A 144 1.25 3.83 5.94
C THR A 144 0.89 4.79 4.81
N MET A 145 0.67 4.28 3.59
CA MET A 145 0.33 5.14 2.46
C MET A 145 -0.84 4.58 1.66
N ASP A 146 -1.79 5.46 1.34
CA ASP A 146 -2.96 5.18 0.50
C ASP A 146 -3.69 3.87 0.84
N LEU A 147 -4.10 3.73 2.11
CA LEU A 147 -4.95 2.62 2.57
C LEU A 147 -6.13 2.36 1.60
N HIS A 148 -6.42 1.07 1.37
CA HIS A 148 -7.46 0.64 0.44
C HIS A 148 -8.83 1.29 0.73
N GLN A 149 -9.18 1.41 2.02
CA GLN A 149 -10.28 2.22 2.53
C GLN A 149 -9.72 3.05 3.69
N LYS A 150 -10.05 4.34 3.75
CA LYS A 150 -9.52 5.25 4.79
C LYS A 150 -9.97 4.85 6.19
N GLU A 151 -11.12 4.18 6.28
CA GLU A 151 -11.76 3.70 7.50
C GLU A 151 -10.93 2.62 8.21
N ILE A 152 -9.99 1.97 7.50
CA ILE A 152 -9.03 1.02 8.10
C ILE A 152 -8.23 1.68 9.23
N GLN A 153 -8.04 3.00 9.22
CA GLN A 153 -7.41 3.73 10.33
C GLN A 153 -8.13 3.47 11.67
N GLY A 154 -9.47 3.36 11.66
CA GLY A 154 -10.26 3.05 12.84
C GLY A 154 -10.17 1.59 13.31
N PHE A 155 -9.44 0.72 12.60
CA PHE A 155 -9.16 -0.64 13.07
C PHE A 155 -8.06 -0.69 14.13
N PHE A 156 -7.20 0.33 14.17
CA PHE A 156 -6.11 0.47 15.11
C PHE A 156 -6.57 1.20 16.37
N ASN A 157 -6.01 0.81 17.51
CA ASN A 157 -6.16 1.52 18.79
C ASN A 157 -4.97 2.44 19.09
N ILE A 158 -4.17 2.73 18.07
CA ILE A 158 -2.97 3.57 18.09
C ILE A 158 -3.09 4.63 16.99
N PRO A 159 -2.33 5.73 17.08
CA PRO A 159 -2.26 6.70 15.99
C PRO A 159 -1.84 6.05 14.66
N VAL A 160 -2.45 6.50 13.58
CA VAL A 160 -2.15 6.05 12.21
C VAL A 160 -2.02 7.25 11.30
N ASP A 161 -0.83 7.42 10.72
CA ASP A 161 -0.58 8.38 9.64
C ASP A 161 -0.75 7.67 8.29
N ASN A 162 -1.90 7.91 7.64
CA ASN A 162 -2.19 7.41 6.29
C ASN A 162 -1.83 8.47 5.24
N LEU A 163 -0.57 8.43 4.80
CA LEU A 163 0.02 9.33 3.82
C LEU A 163 -0.62 9.17 2.43
N ARG A 164 -0.40 10.15 1.55
CA ARG A 164 -0.98 10.19 0.20
C ARG A 164 0.12 10.25 -0.84
N ALA A 165 0.11 9.32 -1.80
CA ALA A 165 0.97 9.39 -2.99
C ALA A 165 0.43 10.33 -4.06
N SER A 166 -0.82 10.80 -3.93
CA SER A 166 -1.47 11.62 -4.96
C SER A 166 -0.70 12.89 -5.37
N PRO A 167 -0.05 13.66 -4.47
CA PRO A 167 0.72 14.84 -4.90
C PRO A 167 1.86 14.47 -5.86
N PHE A 168 2.65 13.45 -5.53
CA PHE A 168 3.74 12.94 -6.36
C PHE A 168 3.25 12.42 -7.71
N LEU A 169 2.16 11.67 -7.72
CA LEU A 169 1.59 11.15 -8.97
C LEU A 169 1.01 12.26 -9.86
N LEU A 170 0.45 13.31 -9.27
CA LEU A 170 -0.08 14.46 -10.02
C LEU A 170 1.05 15.25 -10.68
N GLN A 171 2.13 15.51 -9.95
CA GLN A 171 3.31 16.18 -10.50
C GLN A 171 3.94 15.35 -11.62
N TYR A 172 4.11 14.04 -11.40
CA TYR A 172 4.58 13.14 -12.44
C TYR A 172 3.71 13.23 -13.72
N ILE A 173 2.38 13.26 -13.59
CA ILE A 173 1.49 13.43 -14.77
C ILE A 173 1.75 14.77 -15.47
N GLN A 174 2.01 15.85 -14.73
CA GLN A 174 2.21 17.18 -15.31
C GLN A 174 3.57 17.33 -16.00
N GLU A 175 4.60 16.68 -15.49
CA GLU A 175 5.98 16.81 -15.97
C GLU A 175 6.35 15.77 -17.03
N GLU A 176 5.93 14.52 -16.84
CA GLU A 176 6.39 13.39 -17.65
C GLU A 176 5.43 12.99 -18.76
N ILE A 177 4.15 13.39 -18.69
CA ILE A 177 3.16 13.07 -19.73
C ILE A 177 3.03 14.25 -20.69
N PRO A 178 3.49 14.11 -21.95
CA PRO A 178 3.33 15.16 -22.94
C PRO A 178 1.85 15.37 -23.22
N ASP A 179 1.45 16.64 -23.35
CA ASP A 179 0.06 17.04 -23.61
C ASP A 179 -0.95 16.41 -22.62
N TYR A 180 -0.61 16.36 -21.34
CA TYR A 180 -1.51 15.83 -20.29
C TYR A 180 -2.87 16.56 -20.24
N ARG A 181 -2.97 17.77 -20.81
CA ARG A 181 -4.22 18.54 -20.91
C ARG A 181 -5.24 17.90 -21.86
N ASN A 182 -4.77 17.15 -22.85
CA ASN A 182 -5.62 16.32 -23.73
C ASN A 182 -5.85 14.90 -23.16
N ALA A 183 -5.55 14.68 -21.87
CA ALA A 183 -5.76 13.39 -21.23
C ALA A 183 -7.14 13.26 -20.58
N VAL A 184 -7.54 12.01 -20.36
CA VAL A 184 -8.73 11.61 -19.59
C VAL A 184 -8.31 10.63 -18.51
N ILE A 185 -8.79 10.86 -17.28
CA ILE A 185 -8.50 9.97 -16.17
C ILE A 185 -9.46 8.80 -16.19
N VAL A 186 -8.94 7.58 -16.24
CA VAL A 186 -9.74 6.37 -16.38
C VAL A 186 -9.75 5.56 -15.08
N ALA A 187 -10.94 5.30 -14.56
CA ALA A 187 -11.17 4.35 -13.48
C ALA A 187 -11.31 2.93 -14.05
N LYS A 188 -10.48 1.99 -13.58
CA LYS A 188 -10.52 0.58 -14.01
C LYS A 188 -11.84 -0.12 -13.63
N SER A 189 -12.48 0.34 -12.56
CA SER A 189 -13.75 -0.19 -12.09
C SER A 189 -14.55 0.87 -11.34
N PRO A 190 -15.87 0.68 -11.14
CA PRO A 190 -16.69 1.60 -10.34
C PRO A 190 -16.14 1.83 -8.93
N ALA A 191 -15.53 0.82 -8.31
CA ALA A 191 -14.92 0.94 -6.99
C ALA A 191 -13.72 1.92 -6.95
N SER A 192 -13.02 2.08 -8.08
CA SER A 192 -11.90 3.01 -8.23
C SER A 192 -12.31 4.41 -8.69
N ALA A 193 -13.60 4.63 -9.03
CA ALA A 193 -14.10 5.88 -9.60
C ALA A 193 -13.84 7.09 -8.69
N LYS A 194 -14.02 6.96 -7.38
CA LYS A 194 -13.72 8.04 -6.42
C LYS A 194 -12.25 8.48 -6.46
N ARG A 195 -11.33 7.54 -6.67
CA ARG A 195 -9.90 7.84 -6.78
C ARG A 195 -9.62 8.56 -8.10
N ALA A 196 -10.12 8.03 -9.21
CA ALA A 196 -9.98 8.66 -10.52
C ALA A 196 -10.56 10.08 -10.55
N GLN A 197 -11.73 10.28 -9.93
CA GLN A 197 -12.39 11.58 -9.79
C GLN A 197 -11.50 12.58 -9.05
N SER A 198 -10.89 12.19 -7.92
CA SER A 198 -9.98 13.07 -7.19
C SER A 198 -8.75 13.50 -8.02
N PHE A 199 -8.29 12.69 -8.97
CA PHE A 199 -7.22 13.08 -9.89
C PHE A 199 -7.74 14.01 -10.98
N ALA A 200 -8.88 13.67 -11.59
CA ALA A 200 -9.54 14.45 -12.63
C ALA A 200 -9.85 15.89 -12.16
N GLU A 201 -10.39 16.04 -10.94
CA GLU A 201 -10.70 17.36 -10.36
C GLU A 201 -9.44 18.22 -10.18
N ARG A 202 -8.34 17.64 -9.70
CA ARG A 202 -7.08 18.36 -9.45
C ARG A 202 -6.35 18.73 -10.73
N LEU A 203 -6.41 17.87 -11.75
CA LEU A 203 -5.81 18.12 -13.07
C LEU A 203 -6.73 18.95 -14.00
N ARG A 204 -8.00 19.15 -13.61
CA ARG A 204 -9.07 19.74 -14.42
C ARG A 204 -9.27 18.99 -15.74
N LEU A 205 -9.34 17.66 -15.65
CA LEU A 205 -9.52 16.74 -16.79
C LEU A 205 -10.86 16.02 -16.70
N GLY A 206 -11.25 15.40 -17.82
CA GLY A 206 -12.39 14.48 -17.85
C GLY A 206 -12.12 13.18 -17.08
N ILE A 207 -13.19 12.49 -16.70
CA ILE A 207 -13.15 11.15 -16.13
C ILE A 207 -13.89 10.17 -17.03
N ALA A 208 -13.33 8.97 -17.18
CA ALA A 208 -14.03 7.81 -17.74
C ALA A 208 -13.98 6.65 -16.75
N VAL A 209 -15.00 5.79 -16.76
CA VAL A 209 -15.10 4.63 -15.87
C VAL A 209 -15.35 3.39 -16.70
N ILE A 210 -14.48 2.40 -16.57
CA ILE A 210 -14.68 1.09 -17.16
C ILE A 210 -15.67 0.32 -16.28
N HIS A 211 -16.74 -0.17 -16.89
CA HIS A 211 -17.80 -0.95 -16.27
C HIS A 211 -17.97 -2.26 -17.04
N GLY A 212 -17.95 -3.38 -16.31
CA GLY A 212 -17.96 -4.72 -16.87
C GLY A 212 -17.00 -5.60 -16.09
N GLU A 213 -17.45 -6.79 -15.67
CA GLU A 213 -16.69 -7.63 -14.76
C GLU A 213 -15.84 -8.65 -15.54
N ALA A 214 -14.52 -8.54 -15.45
CA ALA A 214 -13.68 -9.73 -15.49
C ALA A 214 -13.82 -10.39 -14.11
N GLN A 215 -14.30 -11.64 -14.06
CA GLN A 215 -14.57 -12.35 -12.81
C GLN A 215 -13.36 -12.33 -11.87
N ASP A 216 -13.51 -11.72 -10.70
CA ASP A 216 -12.77 -12.17 -9.52
C ASP A 216 -13.54 -13.38 -8.97
N ALA A 217 -12.93 -14.57 -8.96
CA ALA A 217 -13.58 -15.82 -8.55
C ALA A 217 -14.24 -15.79 -7.14
N GLU A 218 -13.93 -14.79 -6.32
CA GLU A 218 -14.51 -14.61 -4.98
C GLU A 218 -15.92 -13.99 -4.98
N SER A 219 -16.32 -13.20 -5.97
CA SER A 219 -17.61 -12.48 -5.94
C SER A 219 -18.82 -13.41 -6.08
N ASP A 220 -18.69 -14.52 -6.82
CA ASP A 220 -19.83 -15.33 -7.27
C ASP A 220 -20.27 -16.48 -6.33
N LEU A 221 -19.53 -16.76 -5.25
CA LEU A 221 -19.96 -17.82 -4.31
C LEU A 221 -21.19 -17.40 -3.48
N VAL A 222 -22.38 -17.91 -3.76
CA VAL A 222 -23.56 -17.68 -2.91
C VAL A 222 -23.24 -18.03 -1.44
N ASP A 223 -23.47 -17.11 -0.50
CA ASP A 223 -23.05 -17.24 0.91
C ASP A 223 -23.88 -18.23 1.74
N GLY A 224 -24.84 -18.90 1.10
CA GLY A 224 -25.74 -19.86 1.70
C GLY A 224 -26.51 -19.32 2.91
N ARG A 225 -26.69 -18.00 3.03
CA ARG A 225 -27.46 -17.36 4.11
C ARG A 225 -28.87 -16.99 3.70
N HIS A 226 -29.17 -16.99 2.41
CA HIS A 226 -30.54 -16.98 1.94
C HIS A 226 -31.12 -18.38 2.18
N SER A 227 -31.99 -18.47 3.19
CA SER A 227 -32.87 -19.61 3.39
C SER A 227 -34.20 -19.31 2.68
N PRO A 228 -34.69 -20.22 1.83
CA PRO A 228 -34.12 -21.55 1.57
C PRO A 228 -32.90 -21.46 0.63
N PRO A 229 -31.93 -22.39 0.74
CA PRO A 229 -30.84 -22.51 -0.22
C PRO A 229 -31.41 -22.68 -1.62
N MET A 230 -30.75 -22.09 -2.62
CA MET A 230 -31.07 -22.37 -4.02
C MET A 230 -30.72 -23.85 -4.28
N VAL A 231 -31.74 -24.70 -4.28
CA VAL A 231 -31.59 -26.11 -4.63
C VAL A 231 -31.12 -26.14 -6.08
N ARG A 232 -29.84 -26.47 -6.31
CA ARG A 232 -29.45 -26.99 -7.62
C ARG A 232 -30.13 -28.35 -7.72
N SER A 233 -31.29 -28.39 -8.37
CA SER A 233 -31.98 -29.63 -8.70
C SER A 233 -31.04 -30.43 -9.60
N VAL A 234 -30.32 -31.38 -9.01
CA VAL A 234 -29.72 -32.47 -9.76
C VAL A 234 -30.89 -33.38 -10.07
N ALA A 235 -31.25 -33.42 -11.35
CA ALA A 235 -32.43 -34.07 -11.86
C ALA A 235 -32.63 -35.50 -11.30
N ALA A 236 -33.81 -35.77 -10.75
CA ALA A 236 -34.49 -37.06 -10.88
C ALA A 236 -35.98 -36.97 -10.42
N ILE A 237 -36.88 -37.22 -11.39
CA ILE A 237 -38.21 -37.87 -11.27
C ILE A 237 -39.42 -36.98 -10.92
N HIS A 238 -40.02 -36.34 -11.94
CA HIS A 238 -41.46 -36.46 -12.23
C HIS A 238 -41.74 -36.09 -13.71
N PRO A 239 -42.53 -36.86 -14.49
CA PRO A 239 -42.63 -36.70 -15.95
C PRO A 239 -43.46 -35.50 -16.46
N SER A 240 -43.91 -34.59 -15.59
CA SER A 240 -44.97 -33.64 -15.92
C SER A 240 -44.75 -32.20 -15.45
N LEU A 241 -43.54 -31.85 -15.02
CA LEU A 241 -43.17 -30.47 -14.67
C LEU A 241 -42.00 -30.01 -15.52
N GLU A 242 -42.28 -29.27 -16.60
CA GLU A 242 -41.28 -28.50 -17.32
C GLU A 242 -40.82 -27.34 -16.44
N ILE A 243 -39.68 -27.50 -15.78
CA ILE A 243 -39.03 -26.39 -15.08
C ILE A 243 -38.30 -25.53 -16.12
N PRO A 244 -38.51 -24.20 -16.17
CA PRO A 244 -37.77 -23.34 -17.07
C PRO A 244 -36.26 -23.52 -16.86
N MET A 245 -35.54 -23.91 -17.91
CA MET A 245 -34.09 -23.89 -17.89
C MET A 245 -33.64 -22.45 -17.59
N LEU A 246 -32.95 -22.25 -16.46
CA LEU A 246 -32.27 -21.00 -16.16
C LEU A 246 -31.18 -20.80 -17.23
N ILE A 247 -31.52 -20.00 -18.25
CA ILE A 247 -30.57 -19.52 -19.25
C ILE A 247 -29.45 -18.82 -18.46
N PRO A 248 -28.17 -19.21 -18.64
CA PRO A 248 -27.06 -18.45 -18.07
C PRO A 248 -27.22 -17.01 -18.54
N LYS A 249 -27.39 -16.05 -17.63
CA LYS A 249 -27.41 -14.63 -18.00
C LYS A 249 -26.10 -14.33 -18.72
N GLU A 250 -26.17 -14.08 -20.03
CA GLU A 250 -25.02 -13.60 -20.78
C GLU A 250 -24.50 -12.34 -20.09
N LYS A 251 -23.21 -12.33 -19.81
CA LYS A 251 -22.60 -11.21 -19.08
C LYS A 251 -22.55 -10.01 -20.02
N PRO A 252 -22.97 -8.81 -19.56
CA PRO A 252 -22.91 -7.63 -20.40
C PRO A 252 -21.45 -7.36 -20.81
N PRO A 253 -21.21 -6.87 -22.03
CA PRO A 253 -19.88 -6.55 -22.52
C PRO A 253 -19.22 -5.46 -21.66
N ILE A 254 -17.88 -5.42 -21.65
CA ILE A 254 -17.14 -4.33 -21.02
C ILE A 254 -17.49 -3.04 -21.74
N THR A 255 -18.01 -2.07 -20.99
CA THR A 255 -18.41 -0.75 -21.45
C THR A 255 -17.52 0.31 -20.81
N VAL A 256 -17.18 1.35 -21.58
CA VAL A 256 -16.52 2.54 -21.05
C VAL A 256 -17.58 3.62 -20.93
N VAL A 257 -17.75 4.13 -19.72
CA VAL A 257 -18.62 5.26 -19.43
C VAL A 257 -17.76 6.52 -19.44
N GLY A 258 -17.91 7.36 -20.46
CA GLY A 258 -17.14 8.59 -20.66
C GLY A 258 -16.46 8.66 -22.02
N ASP A 259 -16.11 9.87 -22.45
CA ASP A 259 -15.43 10.11 -23.73
C ASP A 259 -13.91 9.94 -23.59
N VAL A 260 -13.38 8.96 -24.32
CA VAL A 260 -11.95 8.64 -24.41
C VAL A 260 -11.39 8.81 -25.83
N GLY A 261 -12.22 9.23 -26.80
CA GLY A 261 -11.86 9.27 -28.22
C GLY A 261 -10.78 10.32 -28.49
N GLY A 262 -9.66 9.90 -29.09
CA GLY A 262 -8.56 10.80 -29.48
C GLY A 262 -7.77 11.42 -28.30
N ARG A 263 -7.99 10.94 -27.07
CA ARG A 263 -7.37 11.45 -25.85
C ARG A 263 -6.37 10.47 -25.25
N ILE A 264 -5.43 10.98 -24.47
CA ILE A 264 -4.50 10.16 -23.69
C ILE A 264 -5.24 9.55 -22.50
N ALA A 265 -5.41 8.22 -22.49
CA ALA A 265 -6.07 7.54 -21.38
C ALA A 265 -5.09 7.25 -20.23
N ILE A 266 -5.27 7.92 -19.10
CA ILE A 266 -4.45 7.70 -17.89
C ILE A 266 -5.23 6.80 -16.93
N ILE A 267 -4.87 5.52 -16.90
CA ILE A 267 -5.39 4.59 -15.88
C ILE A 267 -4.57 4.77 -14.62
N VAL A 268 -5.18 5.27 -13.55
CA VAL A 268 -4.50 5.47 -12.27
C VAL A 268 -4.32 4.13 -11.56
N VAL A 269 -3.28 3.41 -11.94
CA VAL A 269 -2.73 2.29 -11.17
C VAL A 269 -1.58 2.85 -10.36
N VAL A 270 -1.73 2.91 -9.03
CA VAL A 270 -0.67 3.39 -8.15
C VAL A 270 0.48 2.38 -8.17
N VAL A 271 1.53 2.68 -8.94
CA VAL A 271 2.79 1.92 -8.95
C VAL A 271 3.89 2.81 -8.36
N THR A 272 3.88 2.90 -7.04
CA THR A 272 4.98 3.47 -6.26
C THR A 272 5.92 2.35 -5.82
N ASN A 273 7.13 2.67 -5.36
CA ASN A 273 8.04 1.70 -4.73
C ASN A 273 7.58 1.22 -3.33
N THR A 274 6.28 1.26 -3.04
CA THR A 274 5.66 0.71 -1.82
C THR A 274 5.72 -0.81 -1.74
N ILE A 275 5.74 -1.47 -2.90
CA ILE A 275 5.94 -2.90 -3.06
C ILE A 275 7.14 -3.07 -4.01
N PRO A 276 8.17 -3.85 -3.65
CA PRO A 276 9.29 -4.12 -4.54
C PRO A 276 8.83 -4.81 -5.84
N HIS A 277 9.24 -4.27 -6.99
CA HIS A 277 8.79 -4.75 -8.31
C HIS A 277 9.87 -4.73 -9.40
N GLU A 278 11.13 -4.86 -9.02
CA GLU A 278 12.27 -4.81 -9.95
C GLU A 278 12.19 -5.88 -11.06
N VAL A 279 11.73 -7.08 -10.72
CA VAL A 279 11.55 -8.17 -11.70
C VAL A 279 10.47 -7.81 -12.74
N GLN A 280 9.36 -7.23 -12.29
CA GLN A 280 8.26 -6.81 -13.15
C GLN A 280 8.68 -5.64 -14.04
N LYS A 281 9.51 -4.73 -13.52
CA LYS A 281 10.07 -3.60 -14.27
C LYS A 281 11.00 -4.07 -15.38
N LEU A 282 11.84 -5.08 -15.12
CA LEU A 282 12.68 -5.71 -16.14
C LEU A 282 11.85 -6.40 -17.23
N GLN A 283 10.72 -6.99 -16.86
CA GLN A 283 9.80 -7.65 -17.80
C GLN A 283 8.93 -6.68 -18.59
N CYS A 284 8.70 -5.47 -18.08
CA CYS A 284 7.82 -4.47 -18.70
C CYS A 284 8.42 -3.06 -18.60
N PRO A 285 9.09 -2.56 -19.66
CA PRO A 285 9.74 -1.25 -19.64
C PRO A 285 8.75 -0.08 -19.57
N LYS A 286 7.45 -0.34 -19.75
CA LYS A 286 6.38 0.67 -19.57
C LYS A 286 6.12 1.00 -18.10
N ILE A 287 6.63 0.20 -17.16
CA ILE A 287 6.50 0.46 -15.73
C ILE A 287 7.50 1.55 -15.33
N LYS A 288 7.00 2.77 -15.13
CA LYS A 288 7.75 3.83 -14.45
C LYS A 288 7.38 3.84 -12.96
N THR A 289 8.39 3.96 -12.10
CA THR A 289 8.23 3.93 -10.64
C THR A 289 8.47 5.31 -10.07
N VAL A 290 7.51 5.84 -9.30
CA VAL A 290 7.69 7.08 -8.53
C VAL A 290 8.27 6.74 -7.16
N ASP A 291 9.36 7.41 -6.78
CA ASP A 291 10.01 7.22 -5.48
C ASP A 291 9.23 7.94 -4.37
N ILE A 292 8.87 7.20 -3.33
CA ILE A 292 8.15 7.70 -2.15
C ILE A 292 9.02 7.65 -0.88
N SER A 293 10.32 7.40 -1.01
CA SER A 293 11.23 7.42 0.13
C SER A 293 11.24 8.80 0.81
N MET A 294 11.13 9.89 0.04
CA MET A 294 11.12 11.27 0.55
C MET A 294 9.96 11.54 1.52
N ILE A 295 8.72 11.21 1.11
CA ILE A 295 7.53 11.40 1.97
C ILE A 295 7.60 10.54 3.25
N LEU A 296 8.16 9.32 3.15
CA LEU A 296 8.33 8.45 4.31
C LEU A 296 9.43 8.95 5.25
N SER A 297 10.57 9.40 4.73
CA SER A 297 11.64 9.98 5.56
C SER A 297 11.16 11.24 6.28
N GLU A 298 10.44 12.12 5.60
CA GLU A 298 9.93 13.34 6.22
C GLU A 298 8.84 13.04 7.27
N ALA A 299 7.98 12.03 7.04
CA ALA A 299 7.04 11.54 8.05
C ALA A 299 7.75 11.03 9.31
N ILE A 300 8.80 10.21 9.14
CA ILE A 300 9.62 9.70 10.26
C ILE A 300 10.27 10.86 11.02
N ARG A 301 10.89 11.81 10.31
CA ARG A 301 11.55 12.99 10.89
C ARG A 301 10.57 13.81 11.74
N ARG A 302 9.38 14.09 11.20
CA ARG A 302 8.35 14.88 11.89
C ARG A 302 7.84 14.18 13.14
N ILE A 303 7.54 12.88 13.07
CA ILE A 303 7.07 12.12 14.22
C ILE A 303 8.14 12.07 15.32
N HIS A 304 9.40 11.85 14.95
CA HIS A 304 10.53 11.85 15.90
C HIS A 304 10.69 13.19 16.61
N ASN A 305 10.54 14.30 15.87
CA ASN A 305 10.68 15.65 16.42
C ASN A 305 9.42 16.19 17.10
N GLY A 306 8.27 15.52 17.00
CA GLY A 306 6.98 16.01 17.48
C GLY A 306 6.40 17.15 16.63
N GLU A 307 6.79 17.23 15.36
CA GLU A 307 6.31 18.25 14.41
C GLU A 307 4.96 17.85 13.78
N SER A 308 4.22 18.84 13.28
CA SER A 308 2.93 18.61 12.64
C SER A 308 3.07 17.89 11.30
N MET A 309 2.26 16.85 11.09
CA MET A 309 2.13 16.13 9.82
C MET A 309 1.30 16.89 8.76
N SER A 310 0.68 18.01 9.12
CA SER A 310 -0.25 18.76 8.24
C SER A 310 0.38 19.21 6.92
N TYR A 311 1.70 19.45 6.91
CA TYR A 311 2.45 19.85 5.72
C TYR A 311 2.43 18.76 4.64
N LEU A 312 2.57 17.50 5.04
CA LEU A 312 2.62 16.35 4.12
C LEU A 312 1.30 16.10 3.39
N PHE A 313 0.21 16.60 3.95
CA PHE A 313 -1.12 16.51 3.34
C PHE A 313 -1.42 17.68 2.39
N ARG A 314 -0.62 18.75 2.43
CA ARG A 314 -0.87 20.01 1.71
C ARG A 314 0.14 20.26 0.59
N ASN A 315 1.44 20.16 0.85
CA ASN A 315 2.50 20.56 -0.07
C ASN A 315 3.69 19.60 0.00
N ILE A 316 3.81 18.66 -0.95
CA ILE A 316 5.10 18.01 -1.23
C ILE A 316 5.22 17.87 -2.74
N GLY A 317 6.23 18.52 -3.32
CA GLY A 317 6.68 18.27 -4.68
C GLY A 317 7.73 17.14 -4.72
N LEU A 318 8.04 16.63 -5.91
CA LEU A 318 9.12 15.67 -6.16
C LEU A 318 10.52 16.27 -5.91
N ASP A 319 10.63 17.60 -5.85
CA ASP A 319 11.89 18.34 -5.88
C ASP A 319 12.20 19.17 -4.61
N ASP A 320 11.37 19.05 -3.56
CA ASP A 320 11.60 19.70 -2.25
C ASP A 320 12.18 18.73 -1.21
#